data_AF-A0A0D2TX73-F1
#
_entry.id   AF-A0A0D2TX73-F1
#
_cell.length_a   1.000
_cell.length_b   1.000
_cell.length_c   1.000
_cell.angle_alpha   90.00
_cell.angle_beta   90.00
_cell.angle_gamma   90.00
#
_symmetry.space_group_name_H-M   'P 1'
#
loop_
_entity.id
_entity.type
_entity.pdbx_description
1 polymer ?
#
loop_
_entity_poly.entity_id
_entity_poly.type
_entity_poly.pdbx_seq_one_letter_code
_entity_poly.pdbx_strand_id
1 'polypeptide(L)'
;MVVEILEPFQSAWSASPPFENYATKIYRSLVEWGLHRLTSLQELTIRGEGCSNVVSFPEEGIGMMLPPSLTSIRLSNFKNLEFIFSEGFQGLSTLRNLFIYSCPKLTYIPEKDMVLSLGYLYILFCPLLKEECSSDKGREWSKISHIPRAQIDFKSVIPRESD
;
A
#
# COMPACT_ATOMS: atom_id res chain seq x y z
N MET A 1 6.23 -1.00 -12.65
CA MET A 1 6.65 0.40 -12.47
C MET A 1 7.13 0.58 -11.04
N VAL A 2 8.35 1.08 -10.83
CA VAL A 2 8.85 1.43 -9.51
C VAL A 2 8.83 2.94 -9.39
N VAL A 3 8.10 3.45 -8.39
CA VAL A 3 8.09 4.86 -8.03
C VAL A 3 8.95 5.01 -6.78
N GLU A 4 10.14 5.55 -6.96
CA GLU A 4 11.04 5.93 -5.88
C GLU A 4 10.94 7.44 -5.67
N ILE A 5 10.64 7.87 -4.46
CA ILE A 5 10.55 9.28 -4.11
C ILE A 5 11.79 9.58 -3.28
N LEU A 6 12.77 10.18 -3.94
CA LEU A 6 13.94 10.74 -3.27
C LEU A 6 13.54 12.12 -2.74
N GLU A 7 13.88 12.44 -1.50
CA GLU A 7 13.87 13.84 -1.09
C GLU A 7 14.75 14.63 -2.06
N PRO A 8 14.35 15.85 -2.48
CA PRO A 8 15.29 16.72 -3.17
C PRO A 8 16.43 16.98 -2.18
N PHE A 9 17.62 16.44 -2.49
CA PHE A 9 18.86 16.75 -1.79
C PHE A 9 18.93 18.27 -1.59
N GLN A 10 19.10 18.69 -0.34
CA GLN A 10 19.36 20.09 0.00
C GLN A 10 20.67 20.54 -0.67
N SER A 11 20.60 21.13 -1.86
CA SER A 11 21.60 22.10 -2.36
C SER A 11 21.21 22.72 -3.71
N ALA A 12 20.79 23.99 -3.65
CA ALA A 12 20.97 25.08 -4.63
C ALA A 12 20.47 24.90 -6.09
N TRP A 13 19.43 25.66 -6.47
CA TRP A 13 19.60 26.98 -7.10
C TRP A 13 18.32 27.82 -7.03
N SER A 14 18.52 29.12 -6.88
CA SER A 14 17.57 30.20 -6.68
C SER A 14 16.60 30.42 -7.86
N ALA A 15 15.33 30.04 -7.68
CA ALA A 15 14.11 30.70 -8.17
C ALA A 15 12.93 29.75 -7.95
N SER A 16 12.39 29.74 -6.73
CA SER A 16 11.34 28.80 -6.34
C SER A 16 9.95 29.44 -6.46
N PRO A 17 8.94 28.76 -7.04
CA PRO A 17 7.55 28.95 -6.64
C PRO A 17 7.44 28.70 -5.11
N PRO A 18 6.43 29.24 -4.41
CA PRO A 18 6.31 29.05 -2.96
C PRO A 18 6.42 27.57 -2.61
N PHE A 19 7.39 27.26 -1.75
CA PHE A 19 7.77 25.93 -1.28
C PHE A 19 6.68 25.35 -0.35
N GLU A 20 5.44 25.33 -0.81
CA GLU A 20 4.39 24.53 -0.20
C GLU A 20 4.39 23.16 -0.86
N ASN A 21 4.97 22.20 -0.14
CA ASN A 21 4.31 20.93 0.07
C ASN A 21 4.33 19.89 -1.08
N TYR A 22 5.48 19.69 -1.73
CA TYR A 22 5.63 18.62 -2.74
C TYR A 22 5.53 17.19 -2.18
N ALA A 23 5.62 17.00 -0.87
CA ALA A 23 5.65 15.67 -0.24
C ALA A 23 4.31 15.19 0.35
N THR A 24 3.22 15.96 0.29
CA THR A 24 1.97 15.57 1.00
C THR A 24 1.08 14.61 0.24
N LYS A 25 1.17 14.51 -1.08
CA LYS A 25 0.09 13.91 -1.89
C LYS A 25 0.62 13.01 -3.00
N ILE A 26 1.43 12.01 -2.64
CA ILE A 26 2.06 11.07 -3.58
C ILE A 26 1.04 10.52 -4.58
N TYR A 27 -0.09 10.04 -4.06
CA TYR A 27 -1.10 9.42 -4.92
C TYR A 27 -1.72 10.44 -5.88
N ARG A 28 -1.93 11.68 -5.44
CA ARG A 28 -2.37 12.77 -6.31
C ARG A 28 -1.39 13.03 -7.44
N SER A 29 -0.09 13.12 -7.13
CA SER A 29 0.95 13.30 -8.14
C SER A 29 0.97 12.15 -9.14
N LEU A 30 0.82 10.90 -8.67
CA LEU A 30 0.73 9.73 -9.55
C LEU A 30 -0.49 9.80 -10.47
N VAL A 31 -1.64 10.22 -9.93
CA VAL A 31 -2.86 10.43 -10.70
C VAL A 31 -2.66 11.53 -11.77
N GLU A 32 -2.06 12.65 -11.40
CA GLU A 32 -1.74 13.77 -12.31
C GLU A 32 -0.78 13.33 -13.41
N TRP A 33 0.19 12.46 -13.08
CA TRP A 33 1.09 11.83 -14.06
C TRP A 33 0.42 10.75 -14.92
N GLY A 34 -0.87 10.49 -14.70
CA GLY A 34 -1.66 9.59 -15.52
C GLY A 34 -1.54 8.13 -15.13
N LEU A 35 -1.25 7.79 -13.86
CA LEU A 35 -1.23 6.41 -13.36
C LEU A 35 -2.50 5.65 -13.76
N HIS A 36 -3.66 6.29 -13.64
CA HIS A 36 -4.97 5.74 -14.02
C HIS A 36 -5.09 5.37 -15.51
N ARG A 37 -4.24 5.93 -16.38
CA ARG A 37 -4.20 5.65 -17.83
C ARG A 37 -3.32 4.47 -18.19
N LEU A 38 -2.54 3.96 -17.24
CA LEU A 38 -1.64 2.83 -17.45
C LEU A 38 -2.42 1.51 -17.38
N THR A 39 -3.29 1.27 -18.36
CA THR A 39 -4.20 0.11 -18.44
C THR A 39 -3.50 -1.24 -18.64
N SER A 40 -2.19 -1.23 -18.92
CA SER A 40 -1.34 -2.43 -19.00
C SER A 40 -0.43 -2.59 -17.79
N LEU A 41 -0.53 -1.71 -16.78
CA LEU A 41 0.32 -1.77 -15.61
C LEU A 41 -0.09 -2.94 -14.73
N GLN A 42 0.83 -3.91 -14.59
CA GLN A 42 0.60 -5.10 -13.76
C GLN A 42 1.24 -5.01 -12.39
N GLU A 43 2.32 -4.24 -12.27
CA GLU A 43 3.08 -4.14 -11.02
C GLU A 43 3.32 -2.68 -10.64
N LEU A 44 2.91 -2.34 -9.42
CA LEU A 44 3.10 -1.03 -8.83
C LEU A 44 3.92 -1.16 -7.55
N THR A 45 5.10 -0.55 -7.53
CA THR A 45 5.90 -0.40 -6.31
C THR A 45 5.98 1.07 -5.95
N ILE A 46 5.65 1.40 -4.70
CA ILE A 46 5.73 2.76 -4.16
C ILE A 46 6.58 2.72 -2.89
N ARG A 47 7.65 3.51 -2.89
CA ARG A 47 8.51 3.71 -1.73
C ARG A 47 8.22 5.07 -1.11
N GLY A 48 7.80 5.07 0.15
CA GLY A 48 7.48 6.26 0.95
C GLY A 48 8.69 6.85 1.70
N GLU A 49 9.92 6.59 1.26
CA GLU A 49 11.09 7.19 1.88
C GLU A 49 11.02 8.73 1.74
N GLY A 50 11.33 9.46 2.82
CA GLY A 50 11.11 10.92 2.89
C GLY A 50 9.64 11.38 2.96
N CYS A 51 8.67 10.49 2.81
CA CYS A 51 7.25 10.84 2.78
C CYS A 51 6.63 10.78 4.19
N SER A 52 6.83 11.85 4.96
CA SER A 52 6.35 11.93 6.34
C SER A 52 4.88 12.34 6.49
N ASN A 53 4.22 12.87 5.46
CA ASN A 53 2.85 13.39 5.60
C ASN A 53 1.76 12.44 5.07
N VAL A 54 2.14 11.27 4.53
CA VAL A 54 1.18 10.32 3.97
C VAL A 54 0.61 9.43 5.07
N VAL A 55 -0.67 9.66 5.37
CA VAL A 55 -1.44 8.89 6.38
C VAL A 55 -2.27 7.77 5.76
N SER A 56 -2.63 7.88 4.48
CA SER A 56 -3.45 6.88 3.79
C SER A 56 -2.98 6.59 2.36
N PHE A 57 -3.27 5.38 1.89
CA PHE A 57 -2.98 4.97 0.52
C PHE A 57 -4.10 4.11 -0.09
N PRO A 58 -4.62 4.45 -1.28
CA PRO A 58 -4.59 5.77 -1.90
C PRO A 58 -5.06 6.88 -0.94
N GLU A 59 -4.68 8.13 -1.20
CA GLU A 59 -5.13 9.26 -0.34
C GLU A 59 -6.66 9.41 -0.45
N GLU A 60 -7.30 9.46 0.72
CA GLU A 60 -8.75 9.58 0.86
C GLU A 60 -9.28 10.86 0.17
N GLY A 61 -10.44 10.74 -0.48
CA GLY A 61 -11.09 11.89 -1.12
C GLY A 61 -10.51 12.30 -2.49
N ILE A 62 -9.55 11.56 -3.06
CA ILE A 62 -9.08 11.79 -4.43
C ILE A 62 -10.08 11.26 -5.48
N GLY A 63 -10.96 10.32 -5.10
CA GLY A 63 -11.99 9.77 -5.99
C GLY A 63 -11.43 9.04 -7.21
N MET A 64 -10.15 8.64 -7.20
CA MET A 64 -9.52 7.91 -8.30
C MET A 64 -9.05 6.52 -7.86
N MET A 65 -9.40 5.55 -8.69
CA MET A 65 -9.12 4.12 -8.49
C MET A 65 -7.76 3.75 -9.05
N LEU A 66 -7.14 2.73 -8.47
CA LEU A 66 -5.94 2.12 -9.02
C LEU A 66 -6.22 1.44 -10.38
N PRO A 67 -5.22 1.31 -11.27
CA PRO A 67 -5.42 0.64 -12.56
C PRO A 67 -5.93 -0.81 -12.40
N PRO A 68 -7.01 -1.22 -13.08
CA PRO A 68 -7.66 -2.52 -12.88
C PRO A 68 -6.81 -3.70 -13.36
N SER A 69 -5.74 -3.44 -14.13
CA SER A 69 -4.78 -4.43 -14.62
C SER A 69 -3.72 -4.85 -13.60
N LEU A 70 -3.69 -4.22 -12.42
CA LEU A 70 -2.68 -4.49 -11.41
C LEU A 70 -2.84 -5.90 -10.82
N THR A 71 -1.77 -6.67 -10.94
CA THR A 71 -1.64 -8.01 -10.35
C THR A 71 -0.81 -7.99 -9.06
N SER A 72 0.03 -6.97 -8.88
CA SER A 72 0.96 -6.87 -7.76
C SER A 72 1.13 -5.43 -7.29
N ILE A 73 0.95 -5.21 -5.99
CA ILE A 73 1.19 -3.92 -5.33
C ILE A 73 2.22 -4.11 -4.22
N ARG A 74 3.21 -3.22 -4.17
CA ARG A 74 4.25 -3.15 -3.14
C ARG A 74 4.30 -1.76 -2.54
N LEU A 75 4.06 -1.68 -1.24
CA LEU A 75 4.22 -0.47 -0.43
C LEU A 75 5.40 -0.66 0.51
N SER A 76 6.34 0.28 0.53
CA SER A 76 7.46 0.22 1.46
C SER A 76 7.84 1.55 2.09
N ASN A 77 8.37 1.50 3.31
CA ASN A 77 9.03 2.62 3.98
C ASN A 77 8.14 3.82 4.31
N PHE A 78 6.83 3.62 4.49
CA PHE A 78 5.93 4.70 4.90
C PHE A 78 5.89 4.88 6.41
N LYS A 79 6.57 5.91 6.92
CA LYS A 79 6.69 6.15 8.38
C LYS A 79 5.37 6.53 9.06
N ASN A 80 4.46 7.20 8.34
CA ASN A 80 3.21 7.72 8.90
C ASN A 80 1.94 7.16 8.27
N LEU A 81 2.05 6.14 7.41
CA LEU A 81 0.88 5.50 6.81
C LEU A 81 0.13 4.71 7.88
N GLU A 82 -1.13 5.06 8.11
CA GLU A 82 -2.00 4.50 9.14
C GLU A 82 -3.04 3.52 8.58
N PHE A 83 -3.54 3.75 7.37
CA PHE A 83 -4.55 2.88 6.74
C PHE A 83 -4.42 2.82 5.21
N ILE A 84 -4.82 1.68 4.64
CA ILE A 84 -4.99 1.54 3.19
C ILE A 84 -6.47 1.80 2.85
N PHE A 85 -6.73 2.79 2.01
CA PHE A 85 -8.09 3.22 1.68
C PHE A 85 -8.77 2.24 0.71
N SER A 86 -9.85 1.62 1.17
CA SER A 86 -10.54 0.52 0.47
C SER A 86 -11.07 0.88 -0.91
N GLU A 87 -11.63 2.08 -1.10
CA GLU A 87 -12.18 2.49 -2.40
C GLU A 87 -11.10 2.58 -3.49
N GLY A 88 -9.84 2.81 -3.09
CA GLY A 88 -8.71 2.80 -4.01
C GLY A 88 -8.43 1.41 -4.63
N PHE A 89 -8.85 0.35 -3.96
CA PHE A 89 -8.71 -1.05 -4.38
C PHE A 89 -9.97 -1.60 -5.05
N GLN A 90 -11.04 -0.81 -5.12
CA GLN A 90 -12.28 -1.23 -5.76
C GLN A 90 -12.01 -1.57 -7.24
N GLY A 91 -12.60 -2.67 -7.72
CA GLY A 91 -12.45 -3.10 -9.11
C GLY A 91 -11.11 -3.76 -9.47
N LEU A 92 -10.19 -3.96 -8.52
CA LEU A 92 -8.93 -4.69 -8.72
C LEU A 92 -9.12 -6.22 -8.74
N SER A 93 -9.93 -6.71 -9.69
CA SER A 93 -10.23 -8.15 -9.83
C SER A 93 -9.02 -9.00 -10.22
N THR A 94 -7.98 -8.37 -10.81
CA THR A 94 -6.75 -9.03 -11.24
C THR A 94 -5.64 -9.03 -10.18
N LEU A 95 -5.81 -8.29 -9.07
CA LEU A 95 -4.81 -8.22 -8.02
C LEU A 95 -4.60 -9.60 -7.39
N ARG A 96 -3.35 -10.04 -7.30
CA ARG A 96 -2.98 -11.34 -6.72
C ARG A 96 -2.03 -11.19 -5.56
N ASN A 97 -1.17 -10.18 -5.60
CA ASN A 97 -0.10 -10.01 -4.63
C ASN A 97 -0.15 -8.63 -3.98
N LEU A 98 -0.14 -8.61 -2.65
CA LEU A 98 0.02 -7.40 -1.85
C LEU A 98 1.22 -7.56 -0.93
N PHE A 99 2.17 -6.65 -1.05
CA PHE A 99 3.36 -6.61 -0.25
C PHE A 99 3.48 -5.30 0.52
N ILE A 100 3.70 -5.38 1.83
CA ILE A 100 3.79 -4.22 2.71
C ILE A 100 5.06 -4.36 3.56
N TYR A 101 5.94 -3.37 3.48
CA TYR A 101 7.25 -3.40 4.14
C TYR A 101 7.52 -2.12 4.94
N SER A 102 7.94 -2.26 6.19
CA SER A 102 8.46 -1.14 6.98
C SER A 102 7.47 0.04 7.07
N CYS A 103 6.20 -0.25 7.36
CA CYS A 103 5.15 0.74 7.60
C CYS A 103 4.71 0.67 9.07
N PRO A 104 5.41 1.36 10.00
CA PRO A 104 5.27 1.13 11.43
C PRO A 104 3.94 1.58 12.04
N LYS A 105 3.26 2.55 11.43
CA LYS A 105 1.97 3.08 11.92
C LYS A 105 0.75 2.43 11.28
N LEU A 106 0.94 1.54 10.30
CA LEU A 106 -0.16 0.95 9.55
C LEU A 106 -0.94 -0.01 10.45
N THR A 107 -2.25 0.18 10.53
CA THR A 107 -3.15 -0.58 11.40
C THR A 107 -4.31 -1.21 10.64
N TYR A 108 -4.71 -0.65 9.49
CA TYR A 108 -5.85 -1.11 8.72
C TYR A 108 -5.47 -1.49 7.28
N ILE A 109 -6.02 -2.61 6.82
CA ILE A 109 -5.94 -3.04 5.41
C ILE A 109 -7.28 -2.81 4.71
N PRO A 110 -7.35 -2.93 3.37
CA PRO A 110 -8.61 -2.78 2.65
C PRO A 110 -9.67 -3.77 3.14
N GLU A 111 -10.93 -3.37 2.98
CA GLU A 111 -12.08 -4.22 3.30
C GLU A 111 -12.01 -5.56 2.56
N LYS A 112 -12.56 -6.60 3.21
CA LYS A 112 -12.49 -7.98 2.73
C LYS A 112 -12.87 -8.13 1.26
N ASP A 113 -13.95 -7.47 0.84
CA ASP A 113 -14.48 -7.51 -0.52
C ASP A 113 -13.50 -6.97 -1.56
N MET A 114 -12.57 -6.09 -1.17
CA MET A 114 -11.56 -5.48 -2.02
C MET A 114 -10.29 -6.34 -2.16
N VAL A 115 -10.12 -7.33 -1.27
CA VAL A 115 -8.97 -8.25 -1.24
C VAL A 115 -9.36 -9.70 -1.52
N LEU A 116 -10.58 -9.95 -2.02
CA LEU A 116 -11.03 -11.31 -2.39
C LEU A 116 -10.18 -11.93 -3.50
N SER A 117 -9.60 -11.11 -4.37
CA SER A 117 -8.75 -11.55 -5.47
C SER A 117 -7.32 -11.91 -5.04
N LEU A 118 -6.90 -11.53 -3.82
CA LEU A 118 -5.54 -11.77 -3.33
C LEU A 118 -5.26 -13.26 -3.13
N GLY A 119 -4.21 -13.73 -3.82
CA GLY A 119 -3.62 -15.05 -3.59
C GLY A 119 -2.49 -15.00 -2.56
N TYR A 120 -1.79 -13.87 -2.46
CA TYR A 120 -0.63 -13.70 -1.59
C TYR A 120 -0.61 -12.33 -0.89
N LEU A 121 -0.55 -12.37 0.43
CA LEU A 121 -0.27 -11.22 1.30
C LEU A 121 1.05 -11.44 2.03
N TYR A 122 1.93 -10.44 1.98
CA TYR A 122 3.15 -10.45 2.75
C TYR A 122 3.39 -9.12 3.46
N ILE A 123 3.44 -9.19 4.80
CA ILE A 123 3.67 -8.06 5.69
C ILE A 123 5.00 -8.27 6.41
N LEU A 124 5.86 -7.27 6.41
CA LEU A 124 7.16 -7.35 7.06
C LEU A 124 7.54 -6.01 7.71
N PHE A 125 8.01 -6.05 8.95
CA PHE A 125 8.39 -4.84 9.71
C PHE A 125 7.24 -3.83 9.89
N CYS A 126 6.01 -4.33 10.03
CA CYS A 126 4.82 -3.53 10.33
C CYS A 126 4.23 -3.98 11.68
N PRO A 127 4.77 -3.52 12.83
CA PRO A 127 4.41 -4.02 14.15
C PRO A 127 2.92 -3.90 14.49
N LEU A 128 2.30 -2.74 14.23
CA LEU A 128 0.88 -2.54 14.55
C LEU A 128 -0.02 -3.41 13.67
N LEU A 129 0.22 -3.43 12.36
CA LEU A 129 -0.57 -4.27 11.45
C LEU A 129 -0.43 -5.75 11.77
N LYS A 130 0.75 -6.20 12.20
CA LYS A 130 0.96 -7.58 12.64
C LYS A 130 0.07 -7.93 13.84
N GLU A 131 -0.08 -7.04 14.80
CA GLU A 131 -0.96 -7.25 15.94
C GLU A 131 -2.43 -7.31 15.49
N GLU A 132 -2.82 -6.39 14.61
CA GLU A 132 -4.17 -6.32 14.05
C GLU A 132 -4.53 -7.49 13.12
N CYS A 133 -3.53 -8.13 12.51
CA CYS A 133 -3.69 -9.32 11.68
C CYS A 133 -3.40 -10.63 12.43
N SER A 134 -3.29 -10.61 13.76
CA SER A 134 -3.07 -11.83 14.56
C SER A 134 -4.33 -12.70 14.60
N SER A 135 -4.19 -14.02 14.44
CA SER A 135 -5.29 -14.99 14.48
C SER A 135 -6.06 -15.02 15.80
N ASP A 136 -5.40 -14.63 16.89
CA ASP A 136 -5.95 -14.80 18.23
C ASP A 136 -6.91 -13.66 18.62
N LYS A 137 -6.58 -12.42 18.20
CA LYS A 137 -7.24 -11.18 18.66
C LYS A 137 -7.25 -10.04 17.64
N GLY A 138 -6.66 -10.24 16.47
CA GLY A 138 -6.50 -9.20 15.47
C GLY A 138 -7.83 -8.81 14.83
N ARG A 139 -8.17 -7.51 14.83
CA ARG A 139 -9.43 -7.02 14.25
C ARG A 139 -9.49 -7.21 12.73
N GLU A 140 -8.33 -7.19 12.09
CA GLU A 140 -8.17 -7.32 10.64
C GLU A 140 -8.01 -8.79 10.19
N TRP A 141 -7.97 -9.75 11.12
CA TRP A 141 -7.80 -11.17 10.78
C TRP A 141 -8.86 -11.67 9.80
N SER A 142 -10.12 -11.28 10.00
CA SER A 142 -11.26 -11.68 9.16
C SER A 142 -11.16 -11.21 7.70
N LYS A 143 -10.37 -10.16 7.44
CA LYS A 143 -10.08 -9.60 6.12
C LYS A 143 -8.94 -10.32 5.41
N ILE A 144 -8.10 -11.08 6.11
CA ILE A 144 -6.97 -11.82 5.51
C ILE A 144 -7.10 -13.33 5.60
N SER A 145 -7.98 -13.86 6.44
CA SER A 145 -8.10 -15.29 6.73
C SER A 145 -8.50 -16.14 5.51
N HIS A 146 -9.11 -15.53 4.49
CA HIS A 146 -9.46 -16.20 3.24
C HIS A 146 -8.31 -16.22 2.22
N ILE A 147 -7.22 -15.49 2.46
CA ILE A 147 -6.11 -15.37 1.51
C ILE A 147 -5.30 -16.67 1.54
N PRO A 148 -5.14 -17.42 0.43
CA PRO A 148 -4.48 -18.73 0.44
C PRO A 148 -3.07 -18.73 1.03
N ARG A 149 -2.33 -17.64 0.83
CA ARG A 149 -0.99 -17.45 1.38
C ARG A 149 -0.91 -16.11 2.08
N ALA A 150 -0.92 -16.10 3.40
CA ALA A 150 -0.66 -14.90 4.20
C ALA A 150 0.59 -15.12 5.06
N GLN A 151 1.56 -14.21 4.95
CA GLN A 151 2.81 -14.25 5.70
C GLN A 151 3.03 -12.93 6.43
N ILE A 152 3.42 -13.01 7.70
CA ILE A 152 3.76 -11.85 8.54
C ILE A 152 5.09 -12.14 9.25
N ASP A 153 6.08 -11.23 9.11
CA ASP A 153 7.43 -11.38 9.67
C ASP A 153 8.04 -12.77 9.44
N PHE A 154 8.05 -13.20 8.17
CA PHE A 154 8.56 -14.50 7.72
C PHE A 154 7.78 -15.73 8.20
N LYS A 155 6.67 -15.56 8.92
CA LYS A 155 5.83 -16.68 9.40
C LYS A 155 4.53 -16.77 8.60
N SER A 156 4.13 -17.99 8.24
CA SER A 156 2.78 -18.23 7.72
C SER A 156 1.79 -18.02 8.86
N VAL A 157 0.79 -17.17 8.66
CA VAL A 157 -0.26 -16.97 9.67
C VAL A 157 -1.47 -17.87 9.39
N ILE A 158 -1.65 -18.30 8.15
CA ILE A 158 -2.65 -19.30 7.78
C ILE A 158 -1.95 -20.67 7.78
N PRO A 159 -2.42 -21.63 8.60
CA PRO A 159 -1.93 -22.99 8.55
C PRO A 159 -2.20 -23.56 7.16
N ARG A 160 -1.19 -24.19 6.56
CA ARG A 160 -1.47 -25.08 5.43
C ARG A 160 -2.07 -26.34 6.02
N GLU A 161 -3.30 -26.68 5.64
CA GLU A 161 -3.74 -28.07 5.79
C GLU A 161 -2.69 -28.90 5.04
N SER A 162 -1.95 -29.69 5.79
CA SER A 162 -0.97 -30.62 5.22
C SER A 162 -1.79 -31.87 4.94
N ASP A 163 -1.92 -32.24 3.66
CA ASP A 163 -2.46 -33.54 3.23
C ASP A 163 -1.69 -34.71 3.87
#